data_AF-A0A368GF49-F1
#
_entry.id   AF-A0A368GF49-F1
#
_cell.length_a   1.000
_cell.length_b   1.000
_cell.length_c   1.000
_cell.angle_alpha   90.00
_cell.angle_beta   90.00
_cell.angle_gamma   90.00
#
_symmetry.space_group_name_H-M   'P 1'
#
loop_
_entity.id
_entity.type
_entity.pdbx_description
1 polymer ?
#
loop_
_entity_poly.entity_id
_entity_poly.type
_entity_poly.pdbx_seq_one_letter_code
_entity_poly.pdbx_strand_id
1 'polypeptide(L)'
;MSLDILFNDFDYARAKAYCASIEGFSVKLAIAYIVTIFSIKYYMKDRKAYDLKLPLNIWNGILAVYSALGFWYTFPTFLNVIYNKGITHTYTHISEVYTDKTSGYWVMLWVLSKIPELVDTIFIVLRKRPLMLMHW
;
A
#
# COMPACT_ATOMS: atom_id res chain seq x y z
N MET A 1 11.29 8.28 -16.74
CA MET A 1 11.14 6.80 -16.77
C MET A 1 10.25 6.26 -15.65
N SER A 2 9.92 7.02 -14.58
CA SER A 2 9.15 6.49 -13.43
C SER A 2 7.65 6.80 -13.44
N LEU A 3 7.19 7.93 -14.02
CA LEU A 3 5.77 8.31 -13.99
C LEU A 3 4.96 7.85 -15.21
N ASP A 4 5.62 7.44 -16.29
CA ASP A 4 4.95 6.99 -17.51
C ASP A 4 4.16 5.68 -17.33
N ILE A 5 4.50 4.89 -16.31
CA ILE A 5 3.80 3.63 -15.96
C ILE A 5 2.42 3.90 -15.33
N LEU A 6 2.19 5.09 -14.77
CA LEU A 6 0.92 5.45 -14.15
C LEU A 6 -0.16 5.90 -15.15
N PHE A 7 0.25 6.32 -16.36
CA PHE A 7 -0.65 6.95 -17.33
C PHE A 7 -0.71 6.24 -18.69
N ASN A 8 0.01 5.13 -18.87
CA ASN A 8 0.13 4.42 -20.13
C ASN A 8 -0.32 2.96 -19.98
N ASP A 9 -0.52 2.26 -21.11
CA ASP A 9 -1.01 0.88 -21.13
C ASP A 9 -0.22 -0.04 -20.18
N PHE A 10 -0.93 -0.70 -19.25
CA PHE A 10 -0.33 -1.59 -18.26
C PHE A 10 0.31 -2.81 -18.92
N ASP A 11 1.59 -3.04 -18.61
CA ASP A 11 2.38 -4.19 -19.05
C ASP A 11 3.00 -4.85 -17.82
N TYR A 12 2.68 -6.13 -17.61
CA TYR A 12 3.16 -6.92 -16.49
C TYR A 12 4.69 -6.97 -16.39
N ALA A 13 5.40 -7.04 -17.53
CA ALA A 13 6.87 -7.08 -17.53
C ALA A 13 7.46 -5.73 -17.08
N ARG A 14 6.85 -4.62 -17.49
CA ARG A 14 7.26 -3.27 -17.06
C ARG A 14 6.92 -3.01 -15.60
N ALA A 15 5.74 -3.43 -15.15
CA ALA A 15 5.32 -3.32 -13.75
C ALA A 15 6.27 -4.11 -12.83
N LYS A 16 6.64 -5.34 -13.22
CA LYS A 16 7.62 -6.15 -12.48
C LYS A 16 9.00 -5.50 -12.43
N ALA A 17 9.48 -4.95 -13.55
CA ALA A 17 10.76 -4.24 -13.59
C ALA A 17 10.74 -2.97 -12.73
N TYR A 18 9.61 -2.25 -12.70
CA TYR A 18 9.42 -1.08 -11.85
C TYR A 18 9.42 -1.46 -10.37
N CYS A 19 8.68 -2.51 -9.99
CA CYS A 19 8.68 -3.07 -8.62
C CYS A 19 10.09 -3.51 -8.16
N ALA A 20 10.90 -4.08 -9.05
CA ALA A 20 12.30 -4.40 -8.75
C ALA A 20 13.16 -3.14 -8.57
N SER A 21 12.92 -2.08 -9.36
CA SER A 21 13.68 -0.84 -9.27
C SER A 21 13.37 -0.02 -8.00
N ILE A 22 12.15 -0.11 -7.47
CA ILE A 22 11.73 0.57 -6.25
C ILE A 22 12.22 -0.13 -4.98
N GLU A 23 12.67 -1.39 -5.05
CA GLU A 23 13.15 -2.14 -3.88
C GLU A 23 14.24 -1.39 -3.09
N GLY A 24 15.25 -0.85 -3.79
CA GLY A 24 16.30 -0.05 -3.15
C GLY A 24 15.81 1.29 -2.58
N PHE A 25 14.75 1.87 -3.15
CA PHE A 25 14.10 3.06 -2.61
C PHE A 25 13.29 2.71 -1.36
N SER A 26 12.57 1.59 -1.36
CA SER A 26 11.78 1.09 -0.22
C SER A 26 12.66 0.85 1.01
N VAL A 27 13.86 0.27 0.83
CA VAL A 27 14.81 0.07 1.95
C VAL A 27 15.27 1.41 2.53
N LYS A 28 15.61 2.39 1.69
CA LYS A 28 15.99 3.74 2.16
C LYS A 28 14.84 4.42 2.90
N LEU A 29 13.61 4.26 2.40
CA LEU A 29 12.41 4.81 3.01
C LEU A 29 12.13 4.16 4.37
N ALA A 30 12.30 2.84 4.50
CA ALA A 30 12.17 2.12 5.76
C ALA A 30 13.19 2.62 6.81
N ILE A 31 14.46 2.80 6.42
CA ILE A 31 15.48 3.37 7.32
C ILE A 31 15.10 4.80 7.75
N ALA A 32 14.71 5.66 6.81
CA ALA A 32 14.28 7.02 7.09
C ALA A 32 13.03 7.07 8.01
N TYR A 33 12.10 6.15 7.81
CA TYR A 33 10.91 5.97 8.63
C TYR A 33 11.27 5.63 10.08
N ILE A 34 12.18 4.67 10.31
CA ILE A 34 12.66 4.31 11.65
C ILE A 34 13.26 5.53 12.35
N VAL A 35 14.17 6.24 11.67
CA VAL A 35 14.82 7.44 12.23
C VAL A 35 13.76 8.47 12.62
N THR A 36 12.78 8.72 11.74
CA THR A 36 11.71 9.69 11.96
C THR A 36 10.86 9.31 13.18
N ILE A 37 10.49 8.04 13.34
CA ILE A 37 9.73 7.55 14.50
C ILE A 37 10.48 7.79 15.81
N PHE A 38 11.79 7.48 15.86
CA PHE A 38 12.60 7.73 17.06
C PHE A 38 12.77 9.23 17.33
N SER A 39 12.98 10.05 16.30
CA SER A 39 13.07 11.51 16.43
C SER A 39 11.78 12.12 16.98
N ILE A 40 10.62 11.73 16.45
CA ILE A 40 9.31 12.21 16.93
C ILE A 40 9.07 11.74 18.37
N LYS A 41 9.39 10.48 18.69
CA LYS A 41 9.26 9.94 20.05
C LYS A 41 10.11 10.72 21.06
N TYR A 42 11.34 11.08 20.70
CA TYR A 42 12.22 11.90 21.52
C TYR A 42 11.66 13.32 21.68
N TYR A 43 11.28 13.98 20.58
CA TYR A 43 10.71 15.33 20.59
C TYR A 43 9.43 15.43 21.42
N MET A 44 8.60 14.40 21.38
CA MET A 44 7.35 14.37 22.11
C MET A 44 7.49 14.00 23.59
N LYS A 45 8.68 13.67 24.10
CA LYS A 45 8.87 13.31 25.51
C LYS A 45 8.28 14.37 26.46
N ASP A 46 8.54 15.65 26.17
CA ASP A 46 8.16 16.78 27.03
C ASP A 46 6.84 17.48 26.62
N ARG A 47 6.12 16.97 25.60
CA ARG A 47 4.88 17.57 25.06
C ARG A 47 3.63 16.76 25.44
N LYS A 48 2.45 17.39 25.51
CA LYS A 48 1.16 16.66 25.60
C LYS A 48 0.83 15.99 24.27
N ALA A 49 0.11 14.86 24.33
CA ALA A 49 -0.34 14.15 23.12
C ALA A 49 -1.29 15.04 22.30
N TYR A 50 -1.11 15.05 20.98
CA TYR A 50 -1.99 15.77 20.08
C TYR A 50 -3.31 15.01 19.89
N ASP A 51 -4.44 15.73 19.89
CA ASP A 51 -5.74 15.15 19.51
C ASP A 51 -5.90 15.19 17.98
N LEU A 52 -5.35 14.18 17.31
CA LEU A 52 -5.35 14.05 15.85
C LEU A 52 -6.51 13.17 15.34
N LYS A 53 -7.63 13.09 16.07
CA LYS A 53 -8.78 12.24 15.68
C LYS A 53 -9.34 12.59 14.31
N LEU A 54 -9.50 13.89 14.01
CA LEU A 54 -10.07 14.34 12.74
C LEU A 54 -9.19 14.00 11.53
N PRO A 55 -7.88 14.34 11.50
CA PRO A 55 -7.02 13.93 10.39
C PRO A 55 -6.86 12.41 10.28
N LEU A 56 -6.84 11.68 11.40
CA LEU A 56 -6.79 10.22 11.40
C LEU A 56 -8.06 9.61 10.78
N ASN A 57 -9.24 10.13 11.11
CA ASN A 57 -10.49 9.66 10.53
C ASN A 57 -10.57 9.94 9.03
N ILE A 58 -10.11 11.11 8.57
CA ILE A 58 -10.02 11.43 7.14
C ILE A 58 -9.05 10.47 6.45
N TRP A 59 -7.88 10.23 7.04
CA TRP A 59 -6.88 9.30 6.50
C TRP A 59 -7.42 7.88 6.36
N ASN A 60 -8.06 7.36 7.42
CA ASN A 60 -8.70 6.04 7.40
C ASN A 60 -9.84 5.98 6.38
N GLY A 61 -10.60 7.07 6.20
CA GLY A 61 -11.63 7.18 5.18
C GLY A 61 -11.06 7.08 3.76
N ILE A 62 -9.95 7.79 3.49
CA ILE A 62 -9.25 7.71 2.20
C ILE A 62 -8.75 6.29 1.94
N LEU A 63 -8.12 5.64 2.93
CA LEU A 63 -7.65 4.25 2.81
C LEU A 63 -8.80 3.26 2.59
N ALA A 64 -9.95 3.48 3.24
CA ALA A 64 -11.13 2.66 3.06
C ALA A 64 -11.71 2.78 1.64
N VAL A 65 -11.85 4.01 1.13
CA VAL A 65 -12.30 4.25 -0.25
C VAL A 65 -11.32 3.64 -1.25
N TYR A 66 -10.03 3.84 -1.02
CA TYR A 66 -8.98 3.28 -1.87
C TYR A 66 -9.05 1.75 -1.92
N SER A 67 -9.22 1.10 -0.77
CA SER A 67 -9.35 -0.35 -0.68
C SER A 67 -10.64 -0.85 -1.34
N ALA A 68 -11.75 -0.12 -1.18
CA ALA A 68 -13.03 -0.45 -1.82
C ALA A 68 -12.95 -0.34 -3.36
N LEU A 69 -12.27 0.68 -3.89
CA LEU A 69 -12.03 0.81 -5.32
C LEU A 69 -11.15 -0.33 -5.84
N GLY A 70 -10.03 -0.61 -5.16
CA GLY A 70 -9.16 -1.73 -5.52
C GLY A 70 -9.90 -3.07 -5.56
N PHE A 71 -10.77 -3.31 -4.58
CA PHE A 71 -11.66 -4.47 -4.58
C PHE A 71 -12.63 -4.42 -5.77
N TRP A 72 -13.33 -3.32 -5.99
CA TRP A 72 -14.31 -3.19 -7.07
C TRP A 72 -13.74 -3.49 -8.46
N TYR A 73 -12.51 -3.06 -8.74
CA TYR A 73 -11.87 -3.30 -10.03
C TYR A 73 -11.21 -4.68 -10.15
N THR A 74 -10.73 -5.26 -9.04
CA THR A 74 -10.05 -6.58 -9.06
C THR A 74 -11.03 -7.74 -8.94
N PHE A 75 -12.14 -7.55 -8.22
CA PHE A 75 -13.15 -8.56 -7.94
C PHE A 75 -13.83 -9.17 -9.18
N PRO A 76 -14.27 -8.41 -10.20
CA PRO A 76 -14.90 -9.01 -11.39
C PRO A 76 -13.90 -9.84 -12.20
N THR A 77 -12.65 -9.39 -12.34
CA THR A 77 -11.59 -10.15 -13.01
C THR A 77 -11.25 -11.43 -12.24
N PHE A 78 -11.25 -11.37 -10.90
CA PHE A 78 -11.06 -12.53 -10.05
C PHE A 78 -12.18 -13.57 -10.19
N LEU A 79 -13.44 -13.13 -10.20
CA LEU A 79 -14.59 -14.02 -10.43
C LEU A 79 -14.54 -14.67 -11.82
N ASN A 80 -14.13 -13.91 -12.84
CA ASN A 80 -13.99 -14.40 -14.20
C ASN A 80 -12.94 -15.53 -14.29
N VAL A 81 -11.79 -15.36 -13.63
CA VAL A 81 -10.76 -16.41 -13.53
C VAL A 81 -11.28 -17.64 -12.80
N ILE A 82 -11.99 -17.48 -11.69
CA ILE A 82 -12.57 -18.61 -10.95
C ILE A 82 -13.59 -19.36 -11.81
N TYR A 83 -14.47 -18.64 -12.50
CA TYR A 83 -15.52 -19.24 -13.32
C TYR A 83 -14.95 -20.01 -14.51
N ASN A 84 -13.94 -19.47 -15.19
CA ASN A 84 -13.41 -20.06 -16.42
C ASN A 84 -12.27 -21.07 -16.19
N LYS A 85 -11.49 -20.94 -15.12
CA LYS A 85 -10.28 -21.76 -14.88
C LYS A 85 -10.29 -22.51 -13.55
N GLY A 86 -11.30 -22.29 -12.70
CA GLY A 86 -11.42 -22.91 -11.38
C GLY A 86 -10.50 -22.28 -10.33
N ILE A 87 -10.80 -22.56 -9.06
CA ILE A 87 -10.08 -22.00 -7.89
C ILE A 87 -8.61 -22.45 -7.87
N THR A 88 -8.33 -23.67 -8.35
CA THR A 88 -6.98 -24.25 -8.41
C THR A 88 -6.03 -23.42 -9.26
N HIS A 89 -6.53 -22.81 -10.34
CA HIS A 89 -5.72 -22.01 -11.25
C HIS A 89 -5.33 -20.65 -10.66
N THR A 90 -6.15 -20.11 -9.75
CA THR A 90 -5.96 -18.79 -9.15
C THR A 90 -4.69 -18.68 -8.30
N TYR A 91 -4.27 -19.76 -7.65
CA TYR A 91 -3.07 -19.78 -6.78
C TYR A 91 -1.86 -20.52 -7.36
N THR A 92 -2.05 -21.32 -8.42
CA THR A 92 -0.95 -22.10 -9.05
C THR A 92 -0.34 -21.41 -10.26
N HIS A 93 -1.06 -20.47 -10.89
CA HIS A 93 -0.61 -19.80 -12.10
C HIS A 93 -0.80 -18.28 -12.02
N ILE A 94 0.08 -17.54 -12.71
CA ILE A 94 -0.06 -16.10 -12.93
C ILE A 94 -1.33 -15.91 -13.77
N SER A 95 -2.42 -15.60 -13.08
CA SER A 95 -3.75 -15.53 -13.65
C SER A 95 -4.03 -14.14 -14.23
N GLU A 96 -5.11 -14.03 -15.01
CA GLU A 96 -5.52 -12.77 -15.67
C GLU A 96 -5.72 -11.61 -14.68
N VAL A 97 -5.93 -11.89 -13.39
CA VAL A 97 -5.91 -10.90 -12.30
C VAL A 97 -4.61 -10.07 -12.28
N TYR A 98 -3.48 -10.65 -12.66
CA TYR A 98 -2.18 -9.97 -12.69
C TYR A 98 -1.77 -9.48 -14.07
N THR A 99 -2.32 -10.09 -15.13
CA THR A 99 -1.93 -9.82 -16.52
C THR A 99 -2.88 -8.87 -17.24
N ASP A 100 -4.13 -8.77 -16.76
CA ASP A 100 -5.12 -7.84 -17.32
C ASP A 100 -4.74 -6.39 -17.03
N LYS A 101 -5.03 -5.51 -18.00
CA LYS A 101 -4.61 -4.11 -17.97
C LYS A 101 -5.20 -3.35 -16.78
N THR A 102 -6.46 -3.65 -16.46
CA THR A 102 -7.18 -2.93 -15.40
C THR A 102 -6.90 -3.55 -14.03
N SER A 103 -7.01 -4.89 -13.93
CA SER A 103 -6.81 -5.60 -12.67
C SER A 103 -5.35 -5.52 -12.18
N GLY A 104 -4.39 -5.74 -13.08
CA GLY A 104 -2.96 -5.68 -12.75
C GLY A 104 -2.49 -4.29 -12.34
N TYR A 105 -3.05 -3.23 -12.94
CA TYR A 105 -2.77 -1.85 -12.55
C TYR A 105 -3.23 -1.55 -11.11
N TRP A 106 -4.45 -1.97 -10.75
CA TRP A 106 -4.95 -1.83 -9.38
C TRP A 106 -4.17 -2.66 -8.36
N VAL A 107 -3.71 -3.85 -8.74
CA VAL A 107 -2.82 -4.66 -7.90
C VAL A 107 -1.46 -3.97 -7.70
N MET A 108 -0.88 -3.37 -8.74
CA MET A 108 0.36 -2.59 -8.61
C MET A 108 0.17 -1.38 -7.69
N LEU A 109 -0.93 -0.64 -7.84
CA LEU A 109 -1.27 0.46 -6.94
C LEU A 109 -1.42 -0.05 -5.50
N TRP A 110 -2.07 -1.19 -5.28
CA TRP A 110 -2.19 -1.81 -3.95
C TRP A 110 -0.83 -2.16 -3.33
N VAL A 111 0.13 -2.62 -4.12
CA VAL A 111 1.51 -2.83 -3.63
C VAL A 111 2.15 -1.49 -3.24
N LEU A 112 1.95 -0.45 -4.05
CA LEU A 112 2.48 0.89 -3.77
C LEU A 112 1.81 1.54 -2.54
N SER A 113 0.57 1.18 -2.20
CA SER A 113 -0.13 1.74 -1.03
C SER A 113 0.46 1.31 0.31
N LYS A 114 1.38 0.34 0.34
CA LYS A 114 2.17 0.01 1.54
C LYS A 114 3.07 1.16 2.01
N ILE A 115 3.49 2.04 1.10
CA ILE A 115 4.28 3.23 1.44
C ILE A 115 3.45 4.24 2.26
N PRO A 116 2.27 4.69 1.80
CA PRO A 116 1.42 5.58 2.60
C PRO A 116 0.87 4.91 3.87
N GLU A 117 0.68 3.59 3.92
CA GLU A 117 0.31 2.90 5.16
C GLU A 117 1.29 3.19 6.32
N LEU A 118 2.58 3.43 6.04
CA LEU A 118 3.57 3.82 7.06
C LEU A 118 3.22 5.14 7.76
N VAL A 119 2.46 6.03 7.12
CA VAL A 119 2.03 7.30 7.70
C VAL A 119 1.08 7.08 8.89
N ASP A 120 0.32 5.99 8.92
CA ASP A 120 -0.59 5.67 10.04
C ASP A 120 0.17 5.57 11.37
N THR A 121 1.31 4.89 11.36
CA THR A 121 2.17 4.76 12.55
C THR A 121 2.75 6.10 13.04
N ILE A 122 2.96 7.07 12.14
CA ILE A 122 3.40 8.42 12.51
C ILE A 122 2.30 9.10 13.34
N PHE A 123 1.04 9.00 12.92
CA PHE A 123 -0.10 9.51 13.68
C PHE A 123 -0.24 8.82 15.04
N ILE A 124 0.03 7.51 15.14
CA ILE A 124 0.03 6.76 16.40
C ILE A 124 1.10 7.29 17.36
N VAL A 125 2.33 7.51 16.87
CA VAL A 125 3.42 8.07 17.67
C VAL A 125 3.06 9.47 18.14
N LEU A 126 2.55 10.34 17.26
CA LEU A 126 2.11 11.71 17.58
C LEU A 126 0.98 11.79 18.62
N ARG A 127 0.22 10.72 18.81
CA ARG A 127 -0.81 10.60 19.85
C ARG A 127 -0.31 9.92 21.13
N LYS A 128 0.97 9.57 21.22
CA LYS A 128 1.57 8.81 22.33
C LYS A 128 0.83 7.50 22.65
N ARG A 129 0.24 6.86 21.65
CA ARG A 129 -0.41 5.54 21.87
C ARG A 129 0.66 4.45 21.88
N PRO A 130 0.48 3.39 22.68
CA PRO A 130 1.43 2.28 22.70
C PRO A 130 1.51 1.66 21.31
N LEU A 131 2.70 1.66 20.73
CA LEU A 131 2.99 0.89 19.53
C LEU A 131 3.00 -0.59 19.94
N MET A 132 2.01 -1.36 19.51
CA MET A 132 2.04 -2.81 19.66
C MET A 132 2.95 -3.39 18.58
N LEU A 133 3.87 -4.28 18.96
CA LEU A 133 4.87 -4.87 18.05
C LEU A 133 4.27 -5.65 16.88
N MET A 134 2.98 -6.01 16.90
CA MET A 134 2.31 -6.69 15.78
C MET A 134 2.09 -5.81 14.53
N HIS A 135 2.26 -4.49 14.62
CA HIS A 135 2.11 -3.56 13.48
C HIS A 135 3.46 -3.18 12.83
N TRP A 136 4.46 -4.06 12.91
CA TRP A 136 5.77 -3.91 12.26
C TRP A 136 6.03 -5.01 11.25
#